data_AF-A0A8I0H5S9-F1
#
_entry.id   AF-A0A8I0H5S9-F1
#
_cell.length_a   1.000
_cell.length_b   1.000
_cell.length_c   1.000
_cell.angle_alpha   90.00
_cell.angle_beta   90.00
_cell.angle_gamma   90.00
#
_symmetry.space_group_name_H-M   'P 1'
#
loop_
_entity.id
_entity.type
_entity.pdbx_description
1 polymer ?
#
loop_
_entity_poly.entity_id
_entity_poly.type
_entity_poly.pdbx_seq_one_letter_code
_entity_poly.pdbx_strand_id
1 'polypeptide(L)' 'RDDNPKKSGNIRDNATLYQLLVLANMESYNAIMIKQGKTQVERMNLLHELAVQQMTSLSGLELNDLPEINKK' A
#
# COMPACT_ATOMS: atom_id res chain seq x y z
N ARG A 1 8.00 12.69 -14.08
CA ARG A 1 7.49 12.53 -12.69
C ARG A 1 6.74 13.82 -12.37
N ASP A 2 5.69 14.16 -13.12
CA ASP A 2 5.25 15.57 -13.24
C ASP A 2 3.72 15.72 -13.39
N ASP A 3 2.93 14.96 -12.62
CA ASP A 3 1.45 15.05 -12.72
C ASP A 3 0.75 15.67 -11.50
N ASN A 4 1.48 16.31 -10.56
CA ASN A 4 0.80 17.14 -9.56
C ASN A 4 1.65 18.29 -8.97
N PRO A 5 1.86 19.39 -9.72
CA PRO A 5 2.68 20.51 -9.27
C PRO A 5 2.09 21.29 -8.07
N LYS A 6 0.88 20.95 -7.59
CA LYS A 6 0.20 21.67 -6.49
C LYS A 6 0.12 20.92 -5.16
N LYS A 7 0.55 19.65 -5.09
CA LYS A 7 0.63 18.92 -3.81
C LYS A 7 2.07 18.96 -3.29
N SER A 8 2.35 19.94 -2.43
CA SER A 8 3.55 19.93 -1.60
C SER A 8 3.42 18.81 -0.57
N GLY A 9 4.02 17.65 -0.83
CA GLY A 9 4.07 16.53 0.12
C GLY A 9 4.22 15.15 -0.54
N ASN A 10 4.78 14.20 0.19
CA ASN A 10 4.83 12.80 -0.19
C ASN A 10 3.38 12.23 -0.26
N ILE A 11 3.14 11.24 -1.13
CA ILE A 11 1.83 10.55 -1.20
C ILE A 11 1.41 10.01 0.17
N ARG A 12 2.38 9.62 1.00
CA ARG A 12 2.15 9.14 2.38
C ARG A 12 1.63 10.22 3.32
N ASP A 13 2.01 11.48 3.12
CA ASP A 13 1.61 12.59 4.00
C ASP A 13 0.10 12.88 3.91
N ASN A 14 -0.55 12.42 2.84
CA ASN A 14 -1.95 12.64 2.55
C ASN A 14 -2.76 11.32 2.54
N ALA A 15 -2.15 10.20 2.97
CA ALA A 15 -2.76 8.89 2.93
C ALA A 15 -3.51 8.58 4.24
N THR A 16 -4.63 7.84 4.14
CA THR A 16 -5.30 7.29 5.33
C THR A 16 -4.45 6.20 5.99
N LEU A 17 -4.76 5.84 7.24
CA LEU A 17 -4.06 4.74 7.93
C LEU A 17 -4.06 3.44 7.11
N TYR A 18 -5.20 3.10 6.50
CA TYR A 18 -5.32 1.92 5.65
C TYR A 18 -4.46 2.02 4.39
N GLN A 19 -4.45 3.20 3.74
CA GLN A 19 -3.60 3.43 2.58
C GLN A 19 -2.11 3.35 2.93
N LEU A 20 -1.70 3.86 4.10
CA LEU A 20 -0.33 3.73 4.60
C LEU A 20 0.06 2.27 4.84
N LEU A 21 -0.86 1.46 5.40
CA LEU A 21 -0.64 0.03 5.60
C LEU A 21 -0.43 -0.69 4.26
N VAL A 22 -1.30 -0.43 3.27
CA VAL A 22 -1.18 -1.02 1.93
C VAL A 22 0.14 -0.62 1.26
N LEU A 23 0.54 0.66 1.37
CA LEU A 23 1.80 1.14 0.83
C LEU A 23 3.02 0.45 1.48
N ALA A 24 3.04 0.31 2.81
CA ALA A 24 4.13 -0.36 3.52
C ALA A 24 4.22 -1.86 3.14
N ASN A 25 3.08 -2.52 2.95
CA ASN A 25 3.03 -3.89 2.47
C ASN A 25 3.56 -4.00 1.04
N MET A 26 3.10 -3.15 0.13
CA MET A 26 3.57 -3.11 -1.25
C MET A 26 5.09 -2.92 -1.34
N GLU A 27 5.68 -2.07 -0.51
CA GLU A 27 7.12 -1.84 -0.48
C GLU A 27 7.90 -3.10 -0.07
N SER A 28 7.41 -3.79 0.96
CA SER A 28 7.99 -5.04 1.45
C SER A 28 7.92 -6.13 0.37
N TYR A 29 6.76 -6.30 -0.26
CA TYR A 29 6.57 -7.26 -1.36
C TYR A 29 7.41 -6.91 -2.58
N ASN A 30 7.50 -5.63 -2.96
CA ASN A 30 8.35 -5.20 -4.07
C ASN A 30 9.83 -5.53 -3.81
N ALA A 31 10.32 -5.32 -2.59
CA ALA A 31 11.69 -5.67 -2.22
C ALA A 31 11.98 -7.18 -2.35
N ILE A 32 11.03 -8.02 -1.92
CA ILE A 32 11.12 -9.48 -2.08
C ILE A 32 11.12 -9.85 -3.57
N MET A 33 10.24 -9.27 -4.38
CA MET A 33 10.16 -9.55 -5.81
C MET A 33 11.40 -9.10 -6.59
N ILE A 34 12.02 -7.99 -6.18
CA ILE A 34 13.33 -7.57 -6.71
C ILE A 34 14.39 -8.64 -6.40
N LYS A 35 14.46 -9.14 -5.17
CA LYS A 35 15.39 -10.23 -4.79
C LYS A 35 15.14 -11.53 -5.57
N GLN A 36 13.90 -11.78 -5.98
CA GLN A 36 13.51 -12.91 -6.82
C GLN A 36 13.81 -12.68 -8.32
N GLY A 37 14.32 -11.52 -8.71
CA GLY A 37 14.66 -11.22 -10.10
C GLY A 37 13.45 -10.94 -11.01
N LYS A 38 12.26 -10.69 -10.45
CA LYS A 38 11.07 -10.35 -11.26
C LYS A 38 11.30 -9.04 -12.00
N THR A 39 10.86 -8.94 -13.24
CA THR A 39 10.93 -7.71 -14.03
C THR A 39 10.04 -6.62 -13.44
N GLN A 40 10.32 -5.35 -13.77
CA GLN A 40 9.50 -4.25 -13.29
C GLN A 40 8.02 -4.39 -13.70
N VAL A 41 7.75 -4.85 -14.93
CA VAL A 41 6.39 -5.03 -15.44
C VAL A 41 5.63 -6.08 -14.63
N GLU A 42 6.25 -7.24 -14.38
CA GLU A 42 5.65 -8.28 -13.55
C GLU A 42 5.36 -7.78 -12.13
N ARG A 43 6.31 -7.06 -11.53
CA ARG A 43 6.12 -6.47 -10.19
C ARG A 43 4.97 -5.48 -10.17
N MET A 44 4.85 -4.61 -11.17
CA MET A 44 3.77 -3.63 -11.24
C MET A 44 2.40 -4.31 -11.31
N ASN A 45 2.27 -5.36 -12.11
CA ASN A 45 1.01 -6.12 -12.20
C ASN A 45 0.65 -6.78 -10.86
N LEU A 46 1.61 -7.46 -10.22
CA LEU A 46 1.41 -8.12 -8.93
C LEU A 46 1.11 -7.13 -7.80
N LEU A 47 1.81 -6.00 -7.76
CA LEU A 47 1.58 -4.95 -6.76
C LEU A 47 0.22 -4.29 -6.96
N HIS A 48 -0.23 -4.10 -8.19
CA HIS A 48 -1.57 -3.58 -8.48
C HIS A 48 -2.65 -4.52 -7.97
N GLU A 49 -2.54 -5.83 -8.29
CA GLU A 49 -3.47 -6.85 -7.80
C GLU A 49 -3.50 -6.89 -6.27
N LEU A 50 -2.33 -6.92 -5.63
CA LEU A 50 -2.19 -6.89 -4.17
C LEU A 50 -2.86 -5.65 -3.56
N ALA A 51 -2.65 -4.47 -4.14
CA ALA A 51 -3.23 -3.23 -3.65
C ALA A 51 -4.76 -3.24 -3.74
N VAL A 52 -5.33 -3.70 -4.86
CA VAL A 52 -6.78 -3.81 -5.04
C VAL A 52 -7.37 -4.78 -4.02
N GLN A 53 -6.76 -5.95 -3.85
CA GLN A 53 -7.18 -6.95 -2.86
C GLN A 53 -7.16 -6.38 -1.45
N GLN A 54 -6.04 -5.79 -1.02
CA GLN A 54 -5.91 -5.24 0.33
C GLN A 54 -6.87 -4.08 0.58
N MET A 55 -7.03 -3.16 -0.37
CA MET A 55 -7.99 -2.05 -0.23
C MET A 55 -9.44 -2.56 -0.15
N THR A 56 -9.79 -3.60 -0.92
CA THR A 56 -11.12 -4.22 -0.88
C THR A 56 -11.36 -4.90 0.47
N SER A 57 -10.42 -5.70 0.95
CA SER A 57 -10.51 -6.37 2.25
C SER A 57 -10.60 -5.36 3.40
N LEU A 58 -9.78 -4.31 3.38
CA LEU A 58 -9.79 -3.27 4.42
C LEU A 58 -11.06 -2.41 4.37
N SER A 59 -11.67 -2.23 3.21
CA SER A 59 -12.97 -1.53 3.10
C SER A 59 -14.14 -2.35 3.62
N GLY A 60 -14.03 -3.69 3.58
CA GLY A 60 -15.04 -4.61 4.11
C GLY A 60 -14.91 -4.89 5.61
N LEU A 61 -13.77 -4.55 6.21
CA LEU A 61 -13.60 -4.56 7.66
C LEU A 61 -14.22 -3.27 8.21
N GLU A 62 -15.47 -3.35 8.67
CA GLU A 62 -16.03 -2.26 9.47
C GLU A 62 -15.11 -2.01 10.68
N LEU A 63 -14.95 -0.72 11.04
CA LEU A 63 -13.99 -0.13 11.97
C LEU A 63 -13.93 -0.71 13.40
N ASN A 64 -14.65 -1.80 13.68
CA ASN A 64 -14.81 -2.39 15.02
C ASN A 64 -14.05 -3.71 15.23
N ASP A 65 -13.57 -4.37 14.17
CA ASP A 65 -13.02 -5.75 14.27
C ASP A 65 -11.50 -5.86 14.17
N LEU A 66 -10.78 -4.73 14.09
CA LEU A 66 -9.32 -4.78 14.22
C LEU A 66 -9.01 -5.01 15.71
N PRO A 67 -8.42 -6.16 16.09
CA PRO A 67 -8.05 -6.40 17.48
C PRO A 67 -7.19 -5.23 17.93
N GLU A 68 -7.64 -4.58 18.99
CA GLU A 68 -7.06 -3.34 19.50
C GLU A 68 -5.54 -3.38 19.41
N ILE A 69 -4.97 -2.56 18.52
CA ILE A 69 -3.59 -2.14 18.64
C ILE A 69 -3.59 -1.18 19.84
N ASN A 70 -3.76 -1.77 21.04
CA ASN A 70 -3.72 -1.07 22.30
C ASN A 70 -2.33 -0.46 22.45
N LYS A 71 -2.27 0.83 22.12
CA LYS A 71 -1.73 1.92 22.94
C LYS A 71 -0.78 1.43 24.04
N LYS A 72 0.53 1.66 23.83
CA LYS A 72 1.41 2.03 24.93
C LYS A 72 1.35 3.54 25.11
#